data_AF-A0A094S2W6-F1
#
_entry.id   AF-A0A094S2W6-F1
#
_cell.length_a   1.000
_cell.length_b   1.000
_cell.length_c   1.000
_cell.angle_alpha   90.00
_cell.angle_beta   90.00
_cell.angle_gamma   90.00
#
_symmetry.space_group_name_H-M   'P 1'
#
loop_
_entity.id
_entity.type
_entity.pdbx_description
1 polymer ?
#
loop_
_entity_poly.entity_id
_entity_poly.type
_entity_poly.pdbx_seq_one_letter_code
_entity_poly.pdbx_strand_id
1 'polypeptide(L)'
;MQTLKVGCGIVLRVGLKIRLLKQVFIIFLVVAFTHTTTATGVSFPRDAEIDNARAEVAASKKELAAAQEVLKKTTDELNAAVAEDKKIRAELEEAQRQRDQIISEINALTAEISRVQAQIDDLVRATFIDGTQQELYLVEAILSSADSNEALATFASLQALLTNSSKIIKELNDDKAALVIKEKELEVREKDILEKKARSAEIVVELTNVRAKAAEEAEKIKKIVAAQEAILKKLVLAGLARNRANPSARVGPGDRILGSDISRWQHSGNQPINFIKMYDAGVRFIFIKGTDSNPLGAAPAKYWSSIDFPAARQAGLLTGIYHAALIPRGISADAAFSVGQQQADLPIDHLNSLGGLVPGVLPIVLDVESFSRPSGTSAAVVTNFSLGFTARVKERTGKTPIIYSNLNFIRSYLTNSSLANNYLWVANYSQTSNPASTPSGGCSRTVWSSSACDLNWTFWQYTDRGDGPRYGIPRGGLDLNVFAFSSNELLSMAGY
;
A
#
# COMPACT_ATOMS: atom_id res chain seq x y z
N MET A 1 39.66 31.28 8.55
CA MET A 1 39.40 32.71 8.25
C MET A 1 39.90 32.95 6.84
N GLN A 2 39.03 33.38 5.91
CA GLN A 2 39.25 33.46 4.44
C GLN A 2 39.55 32.09 3.76
N THR A 3 39.05 31.64 2.60
CA THR A 3 38.24 32.11 1.43
C THR A 3 38.99 32.41 0.13
N LEU A 4 38.94 31.46 -0.82
CA LEU A 4 38.86 31.63 -2.29
C LEU A 4 38.48 30.24 -2.87
N LYS A 5 37.41 29.93 -3.63
CA LYS A 5 36.60 30.57 -4.71
C LYS A 5 37.14 30.47 -6.16
N VAL A 6 36.89 29.32 -6.79
CA VAL A 6 36.56 29.11 -8.22
C VAL A 6 35.61 27.87 -8.26
N GLY A 7 34.62 27.71 -9.13
CA GLY A 7 33.99 28.62 -10.10
C GLY A 7 33.36 27.86 -11.29
N CYS A 8 32.07 28.09 -11.58
CA CYS A 8 31.27 27.48 -12.67
C CYS A 8 30.96 25.95 -12.53
N GLY A 9 29.74 25.44 -12.75
CA GLY A 9 28.42 26.10 -12.74
C GLY A 9 27.56 25.95 -14.01
N ILE A 10 26.97 24.77 -14.24
CA ILE A 10 25.82 24.60 -15.16
C ILE A 10 24.69 23.85 -14.43
N VAL A 11 23.51 24.47 -14.38
CA VAL A 11 22.26 23.86 -13.88
C VAL A 11 21.17 24.11 -14.93
N LEU A 12 20.76 23.08 -15.66
CA LEU A 12 19.65 23.19 -16.61
C LEU A 12 18.30 23.01 -15.91
N ARG A 13 17.75 24.13 -15.42
CA ARG A 13 16.30 24.27 -15.20
C ARG A 13 15.71 25.04 -16.38
N VAL A 14 14.87 24.39 -17.18
CA VAL A 14 13.97 25.08 -18.11
C VAL A 14 12.55 24.59 -17.86
N GLY A 15 11.70 25.50 -17.39
CA GLY A 15 10.26 25.33 -17.37
C GLY A 15 9.62 26.61 -17.87
N LEU A 16 8.68 26.51 -18.80
CA LEU A 16 7.95 27.66 -19.32
C LEU A 16 6.45 27.33 -19.41
N LYS A 17 5.61 28.31 -19.08
CA LYS A 17 4.14 28.31 -19.14
C LYS A 17 3.69 29.56 -19.91
N ILE A 18 2.36 29.69 -20.10
CA ILE A 18 1.61 30.77 -20.83
C ILE A 18 1.37 30.32 -22.29
N ARG A 19 0.14 29.95 -22.72
CA ARG A 19 -1.12 30.72 -22.98
C ARG A 19 -0.97 31.64 -24.22
N LEU A 20 -1.97 31.88 -25.09
CA LEU A 20 -3.44 31.74 -25.00
C LEU A 20 -4.11 31.59 -26.40
N LEU A 21 -5.45 31.41 -26.42
CA LEU A 21 -6.44 31.47 -27.53
C LEU A 21 -6.57 30.21 -28.41
N LYS A 22 -7.73 29.57 -28.70
CA LYS A 22 -9.21 29.83 -28.75
C LYS A 22 -9.80 30.25 -30.12
N GLN A 23 -10.80 29.44 -30.55
CA GLN A 23 -11.72 29.62 -31.69
C GLN A 23 -11.03 29.52 -33.08
N VAL A 24 -11.65 29.05 -34.17
CA VAL A 24 -13.08 29.13 -34.60
C VAL A 24 -13.68 27.75 -34.95
N PHE A 25 -14.99 27.68 -35.21
CA PHE A 25 -15.83 26.50 -35.55
C PHE A 25 -16.62 26.80 -36.86
N ILE A 26 -17.51 25.91 -37.35
CA ILE A 26 -18.47 26.10 -38.50
C ILE A 26 -17.81 26.03 -39.92
N ILE A 27 -18.36 25.38 -40.97
CA ILE A 27 -19.46 24.39 -41.17
C ILE A 27 -19.18 23.56 -42.46
N PHE A 28 -19.79 22.38 -42.63
CA PHE A 28 -19.84 21.62 -43.91
C PHE A 28 -21.23 21.76 -44.58
N LEU A 29 -21.32 21.86 -45.92
CA LEU A 29 -22.58 22.11 -46.64
C LEU A 29 -23.03 20.95 -47.57
N VAL A 30 -24.35 20.75 -47.56
CA VAL A 30 -25.21 19.73 -48.20
C VAL A 30 -25.36 19.84 -49.74
N VAL A 31 -25.46 18.68 -50.43
CA VAL A 31 -26.38 18.33 -51.56
C VAL A 31 -26.51 16.78 -51.55
N ALA A 32 -27.63 16.14 -51.13
CA ALA A 32 -28.91 15.85 -51.82
C ALA A 32 -28.82 14.76 -52.94
N PHE A 33 -29.71 13.75 -53.07
CA PHE A 33 -30.95 13.38 -52.32
C PHE A 33 -31.05 11.81 -52.23
N THR A 34 -32.14 11.00 -52.22
CA THR A 34 -33.57 11.10 -52.66
C THR A 34 -34.58 10.39 -51.70
N HIS A 35 -35.08 9.18 -52.02
CA HIS A 35 -36.24 8.48 -51.39
C HIS A 35 -36.00 6.93 -51.33
N THR A 36 -36.73 6.08 -50.58
CA THR A 36 -38.14 6.10 -50.07
C THR A 36 -38.34 5.42 -48.69
N THR A 37 -39.51 5.68 -48.09
CA THR A 37 -40.31 4.84 -47.15
C THR A 37 -39.90 4.59 -45.67
N THR A 38 -40.69 5.23 -44.79
CA THR A 38 -41.35 4.71 -43.55
C THR A 38 -40.56 4.23 -42.31
N ALA A 39 -40.77 5.01 -41.23
CA ALA A 39 -41.06 4.54 -39.86
C ALA A 39 -40.04 3.68 -39.11
N THR A 40 -39.05 4.34 -38.50
CA THR A 40 -38.35 3.84 -37.29
C THR A 40 -38.35 4.93 -36.20
N GLY A 41 -38.24 4.51 -34.94
CA GLY A 41 -38.31 5.42 -33.78
C GLY A 41 -37.08 6.33 -33.64
N VAL A 42 -37.27 7.52 -33.07
CA VAL A 42 -36.18 8.48 -32.80
C VAL A 42 -35.31 8.01 -31.63
N SER A 43 -34.35 7.14 -31.91
CA SER A 43 -33.24 6.85 -30.98
C SER A 43 -32.34 8.09 -30.89
N PHE A 44 -32.38 8.81 -29.77
CA PHE A 44 -31.48 9.94 -29.55
C PHE A 44 -30.01 9.46 -29.50
N PRO A 45 -29.02 10.21 -30.04
CA PRO A 45 -27.61 9.80 -30.07
C PRO A 45 -26.88 9.64 -28.71
N ARG A 46 -27.61 9.59 -27.58
CA ARG A 46 -27.05 9.73 -26.22
C ARG A 46 -26.91 8.43 -25.44
N ASP A 47 -27.70 7.41 -25.75
CA ASP A 47 -27.55 6.10 -25.09
C ASP A 47 -26.33 5.34 -25.66
N ALA A 48 -26.04 5.51 -26.97
CA ALA A 48 -24.84 4.96 -27.60
C ALA A 48 -23.51 5.47 -27.02
N GLU A 49 -23.45 6.72 -26.53
CA GLU A 49 -22.26 7.26 -25.83
C GLU A 49 -22.03 6.53 -24.49
N ILE A 50 -23.12 6.26 -23.76
CA ILE A 50 -23.12 5.54 -22.49
C ILE A 50 -22.72 4.06 -22.71
N ASP A 51 -23.27 3.40 -23.72
CA ASP A 51 -22.99 1.99 -24.00
C ASP A 51 -21.58 1.77 -24.59
N ASN A 52 -21.08 2.71 -25.42
CA ASN A 52 -19.67 2.71 -25.83
C ASN A 52 -18.74 2.90 -24.62
N ALA A 53 -19.04 3.85 -23.71
CA ALA A 53 -18.25 4.04 -22.49
C ALA A 53 -18.29 2.79 -21.57
N ARG A 54 -19.42 2.09 -21.48
CA ARG A 54 -19.54 0.81 -20.77
C ARG A 54 -18.68 -0.29 -21.40
N ALA A 55 -18.62 -0.36 -22.74
CA ALA A 55 -17.73 -1.27 -23.45
C ALA A 55 -16.24 -0.92 -23.22
N GLU A 56 -15.88 0.36 -23.24
CA GLU A 56 -14.53 0.84 -22.90
C GLU A 56 -14.14 0.45 -21.45
N VAL A 57 -15.04 0.58 -20.47
CA VAL A 57 -14.83 0.11 -19.08
C VAL A 57 -14.66 -1.41 -19.01
N ALA A 58 -15.50 -2.18 -19.71
CA ALA A 58 -15.45 -3.64 -19.68
C ALA A 58 -14.15 -4.19 -20.31
N ALA A 59 -13.70 -3.61 -21.42
CA ALA A 59 -12.44 -3.97 -22.08
C ALA A 59 -11.22 -3.63 -21.22
N SER A 60 -11.13 -2.38 -20.74
CA SER A 60 -10.01 -1.91 -19.92
C SER A 60 -9.95 -2.60 -18.54
N LYS A 61 -11.08 -3.08 -18.00
CA LYS A 61 -11.10 -3.93 -16.79
C LYS A 61 -10.44 -5.29 -17.01
N LYS A 62 -10.65 -5.91 -18.19
CA LYS A 62 -9.99 -7.17 -18.57
C LYS A 62 -8.48 -6.97 -18.78
N GLU A 63 -8.10 -5.86 -19.40
CA GLU A 63 -6.70 -5.47 -19.61
C GLU A 63 -5.97 -5.25 -18.28
N LEU A 64 -6.56 -4.49 -17.36
CA LEU A 64 -6.01 -4.25 -16.02
C LEU A 64 -5.81 -5.56 -15.24
N ALA A 65 -6.81 -6.44 -15.23
CA ALA A 65 -6.72 -7.73 -14.53
C ALA A 65 -5.60 -8.62 -15.07
N ALA A 66 -5.39 -8.62 -16.40
CA ALA A 66 -4.28 -9.35 -17.02
C ALA A 66 -2.92 -8.76 -16.61
N ALA A 67 -2.75 -7.43 -16.68
CA ALA A 67 -1.51 -6.76 -16.29
C ALA A 67 -1.19 -6.95 -14.79
N GLN A 68 -2.22 -6.95 -13.92
CA GLN A 68 -2.06 -7.19 -12.49
C GLN A 68 -1.54 -8.60 -12.18
N GLU A 69 -2.01 -9.63 -12.89
CA GLU A 69 -1.50 -11.00 -12.70
C GLU A 69 -0.07 -11.16 -13.22
N VAL A 70 0.32 -10.47 -14.29
CA VAL A 70 1.72 -10.41 -14.75
C VAL A 70 2.60 -9.72 -13.71
N LEU A 71 2.22 -8.54 -13.20
CA LEU A 71 2.97 -7.84 -12.15
C LEU A 71 3.12 -8.69 -10.89
N LYS A 72 2.06 -9.40 -10.47
CA LYS A 72 2.10 -10.34 -9.35
C LYS A 72 3.15 -11.44 -9.58
N LYS A 73 3.10 -12.13 -10.72
CA LYS A 73 4.08 -13.17 -11.06
C LYS A 73 5.52 -12.62 -11.10
N THR A 74 5.75 -11.45 -11.68
CA THR A 74 7.07 -10.81 -11.70
C THR A 74 7.53 -10.35 -10.30
N THR A 75 6.60 -10.04 -9.40
CA THR A 75 6.91 -9.75 -7.99
C THR A 75 7.31 -11.02 -7.23
N ASP A 76 6.65 -12.15 -7.49
CA ASP A 76 7.02 -13.45 -6.91
C ASP A 76 8.39 -13.93 -7.43
N GLU A 77 8.66 -13.77 -8.74
CA GLU A 77 9.99 -13.99 -9.35
C GLU A 77 11.07 -13.10 -8.69
N LEU A 78 10.76 -11.83 -8.43
CA LEU A 78 11.68 -10.90 -7.76
C LEU A 78 11.97 -11.31 -6.32
N ASN A 79 10.94 -11.71 -5.56
CA ASN A 79 11.08 -12.16 -4.18
C ASN A 79 11.96 -13.42 -4.08
N ALA A 80 11.78 -14.38 -5.00
CA ALA A 80 12.61 -15.58 -5.08
C ALA A 80 14.09 -15.24 -5.38
N ALA A 81 14.36 -14.37 -6.36
CA ALA A 81 15.72 -13.94 -6.70
C ALA A 81 16.41 -13.18 -5.55
N VAL A 82 15.67 -12.36 -4.78
CA VAL A 82 16.20 -11.67 -3.59
C VAL A 82 16.52 -12.65 -2.46
N ALA A 83 15.73 -13.72 -2.30
CA ALA A 83 16.01 -14.76 -1.31
C ALA A 83 17.29 -15.55 -1.64
N GLU A 84 17.52 -15.90 -2.91
CA GLU A 84 18.70 -16.65 -3.34
C GLU A 84 19.99 -15.79 -3.31
N ASP A 85 19.92 -14.51 -3.69
CA ASP A 85 21.03 -13.55 -3.50
C ASP A 85 21.44 -13.45 -2.01
N LYS A 86 20.46 -13.34 -1.10
CA LYS A 86 20.71 -13.30 0.35
C LYS A 86 21.37 -14.60 0.85
N LYS A 87 20.92 -15.76 0.36
CA LYS A 87 21.49 -17.07 0.71
C LYS A 87 22.94 -17.18 0.25
N ILE A 88 23.23 -16.89 -1.01
CA ILE A 88 24.59 -17.02 -1.57
C ILE A 88 25.56 -16.00 -0.95
N ARG A 89 25.09 -14.81 -0.55
CA ARG A 89 25.91 -13.87 0.26
C ARG A 89 26.32 -14.48 1.60
N ALA A 90 25.38 -15.10 2.33
CA ALA A 90 25.70 -15.74 3.61
C ALA A 90 26.65 -16.95 3.45
N GLU A 91 26.48 -17.76 2.40
CA GLU A 91 27.42 -18.84 2.06
C GLU A 91 28.82 -18.32 1.68
N LEU A 92 28.90 -17.19 0.98
CA LEU A 92 30.15 -16.54 0.59
C LEU A 92 30.88 -15.90 1.79
N GLU A 93 30.15 -15.30 2.73
CA GLU A 93 30.71 -14.80 4.00
C GLU A 93 31.27 -15.96 4.86
N GLU A 94 30.55 -17.08 4.93
CA GLU A 94 31.01 -18.28 5.65
C GLU A 94 32.24 -18.91 4.98
N ALA A 95 32.27 -18.95 3.65
CA ALA A 95 33.44 -19.41 2.91
C ALA A 95 34.68 -18.55 3.17
N GLN A 96 34.50 -17.22 3.26
CA GLN A 96 35.58 -16.29 3.61
C GLN A 96 36.06 -16.49 5.06
N ARG A 97 35.15 -16.63 6.04
CA ARG A 97 35.51 -16.95 7.43
C ARG A 97 36.37 -18.21 7.54
N GLN A 98 35.98 -19.28 6.84
CA GLN A 98 36.71 -20.54 6.88
C GLN A 98 38.06 -20.48 6.15
N ARG A 99 38.16 -19.75 5.04
CA ARG A 99 39.45 -19.45 4.39
C ARG A 99 40.38 -18.72 5.35
N ASP A 100 39.89 -17.71 6.05
CA ASP A 100 40.68 -16.87 6.96
C ASP A 100 41.15 -17.67 8.19
N GLN A 101 40.34 -18.63 8.66
CA GLN A 101 40.76 -19.62 9.65
C GLN A 101 41.89 -20.52 9.11
N ILE A 102 41.76 -21.10 7.92
CA ILE A 102 42.81 -21.96 7.32
C ILE A 102 44.13 -21.18 7.15
N ILE A 103 44.08 -19.91 6.74
CA ILE A 103 45.26 -19.03 6.68
C ILE A 103 45.90 -18.84 8.07
N SER A 104 45.09 -18.70 9.13
CA SER A 104 45.59 -18.63 10.51
C SER A 104 46.25 -19.94 10.96
N GLU A 105 45.70 -21.09 10.59
CA GLU A 105 46.26 -22.42 10.87
C GLU A 105 47.58 -22.65 10.10
N ILE A 106 47.67 -22.25 8.83
CA ILE A 106 48.91 -22.27 8.02
C ILE A 106 50.00 -21.39 8.64
N ASN A 107 49.66 -20.18 9.08
CA ASN A 107 50.61 -19.27 9.72
C ASN A 107 51.14 -19.85 11.05
N ALA A 108 50.27 -20.50 11.84
CA ALA A 108 50.67 -21.16 13.08
C ALA A 108 51.61 -22.36 12.82
N LEU A 109 51.28 -23.23 11.85
CA LEU A 109 52.15 -24.34 11.44
C LEU A 109 53.49 -23.85 10.91
N THR A 110 53.52 -22.76 10.13
CA THR A 110 54.76 -22.19 9.59
C THR A 110 55.66 -21.62 10.69
N ALA A 111 55.07 -21.00 11.72
CA ALA A 111 55.79 -20.53 12.89
C ALA A 111 56.36 -21.70 13.72
N GLU A 112 55.58 -22.77 13.91
CA GLU A 112 56.02 -23.96 14.67
C GLU A 112 57.10 -24.75 13.91
N ILE A 113 56.95 -24.97 12.61
CA ILE A 113 57.99 -25.52 11.73
C ILE A 113 59.28 -24.70 11.84
N SER A 114 59.20 -23.37 11.88
CA SER A 114 60.36 -22.49 12.05
C SER A 114 60.99 -22.65 13.44
N ARG A 115 60.18 -22.82 14.50
CA ARG A 115 60.64 -23.07 15.87
C ARG A 115 61.35 -24.41 16.00
N VAL A 116 60.80 -25.47 15.40
CA VAL A 116 61.36 -26.82 15.38
C VAL A 116 62.64 -26.88 14.53
N GLN A 117 62.67 -26.19 13.38
CA GLN A 117 63.86 -26.05 12.54
C GLN A 117 65.02 -25.39 13.30
N ALA A 118 64.75 -24.33 14.08
CA ALA A 118 65.76 -23.70 14.93
C ALA A 118 66.28 -24.64 16.05
N GLN A 119 65.41 -25.47 16.64
CA GLN A 119 65.84 -26.49 17.62
C GLN A 119 66.74 -27.57 16.99
N ILE A 120 66.54 -27.91 15.72
CA ILE A 120 67.46 -28.81 14.99
C ILE A 120 68.80 -28.10 14.75
N ASP A 121 68.80 -26.86 14.27
CA ASP A 121 70.04 -26.11 14.04
C ASP A 121 70.87 -25.97 15.33
N ASP A 122 70.23 -25.74 16.48
CA ASP A 122 70.91 -25.63 17.77
C ASP A 122 71.37 -26.99 18.31
N LEU A 123 70.63 -28.08 18.06
CA LEU A 123 71.07 -29.44 18.39
C LEU A 123 72.25 -29.88 17.49
N VAL A 124 72.27 -29.47 16.22
CA VAL A 124 73.40 -29.65 15.31
C VAL A 124 74.61 -28.84 15.82
N ARG A 125 74.44 -27.57 16.19
CA ARG A 125 75.52 -26.76 16.82
C ARG A 125 76.06 -27.39 18.11
N ALA A 126 75.20 -27.97 18.94
CA ALA A 126 75.61 -28.64 20.18
C ALA A 126 76.31 -29.99 19.95
N THR A 127 76.09 -30.63 18.80
CA THR A 127 76.71 -31.91 18.42
C THR A 127 78.00 -31.73 17.60
N PHE A 128 78.11 -30.63 16.86
CA PHE A 128 79.25 -30.29 16.00
C PHE A 128 79.90 -28.97 16.43
N ILE A 129 80.77 -29.03 17.44
CA ILE A 129 81.49 -27.85 17.90
C ILE A 129 82.70 -27.58 16.97
N ASP A 130 82.72 -26.38 16.41
CA ASP A 130 83.86 -25.77 15.69
C ASP A 130 84.33 -26.45 14.38
N GLY A 131 83.39 -26.58 13.43
CA GLY A 131 83.69 -26.56 11.97
C GLY A 131 84.49 -27.72 11.38
N THR A 132 84.80 -28.74 12.17
CA THR A 132 85.60 -29.93 11.80
C THR A 132 84.89 -31.21 12.25
N GLN A 133 85.28 -32.38 11.72
CA GLN A 133 84.53 -33.64 11.95
C GLN A 133 84.68 -34.18 13.39
N GLN A 134 83.85 -33.69 14.31
CA GLN A 134 83.77 -34.18 15.69
C GLN A 134 82.99 -35.51 15.85
N GLU A 135 82.56 -36.17 14.77
CA GLU A 135 82.05 -37.55 14.83
C GLU A 135 83.06 -38.52 15.46
N LEU A 136 84.37 -38.22 15.37
CA LEU A 136 85.40 -38.96 16.09
C LEU A 136 85.43 -38.63 17.59
N TYR A 137 85.38 -37.34 17.98
CA TYR A 137 85.82 -36.90 19.33
C TYR A 137 85.00 -37.49 20.49
N LEU A 138 83.69 -37.69 20.30
CA LEU A 138 82.81 -38.29 21.31
C LEU A 138 82.92 -39.82 21.38
N VAL A 139 83.24 -40.47 20.26
CA VAL A 139 83.57 -41.91 20.22
C VAL A 139 84.96 -42.15 20.82
N GLU A 140 85.91 -41.29 20.50
CA GLU A 140 87.28 -41.28 21.01
C GLU A 140 87.30 -41.04 22.53
N ALA A 141 86.51 -40.09 23.05
CA ALA A 141 86.36 -39.88 24.50
C ALA A 141 85.79 -41.11 25.24
N ILE A 142 84.83 -41.83 24.65
CA ILE A 142 84.31 -43.08 25.22
C ILE A 142 85.36 -44.21 25.17
N LEU A 143 86.18 -44.25 24.11
CA LEU A 143 87.26 -45.23 23.95
C LEU A 143 88.52 -44.90 24.78
N SER A 144 88.71 -43.65 25.20
CA SER A 144 89.88 -43.17 25.95
C SER A 144 89.61 -42.93 27.44
N SER A 145 88.37 -42.96 27.92
CA SER A 145 88.06 -42.80 29.34
C SER A 145 88.61 -43.99 30.15
N ALA A 146 89.22 -43.68 31.30
CA ALA A 146 89.74 -44.66 32.24
C ALA A 146 88.69 -45.14 33.27
N ASP A 147 87.50 -44.53 33.30
CA ASP A 147 86.39 -44.91 34.19
C ASP A 147 85.19 -45.39 33.36
N SER A 148 84.82 -46.66 33.55
CA SER A 148 83.69 -47.27 32.84
C SER A 148 82.35 -46.59 33.14
N ASN A 149 82.21 -45.89 34.27
CA ASN A 149 81.02 -45.12 34.61
C ASN A 149 80.92 -43.81 33.82
N GLU A 150 82.05 -43.14 33.59
CA GLU A 150 82.15 -41.92 32.78
C GLU A 150 81.88 -42.23 31.29
N ALA A 151 82.44 -43.33 30.80
CA ALA A 151 82.15 -43.86 29.46
C ALA A 151 80.64 -44.20 29.31
N LEU A 152 80.03 -44.87 30.31
CA LEU A 152 78.58 -45.15 30.30
C LEU A 152 77.73 -43.88 30.33
N ALA A 153 78.08 -42.89 31.15
CA ALA A 153 77.35 -41.63 31.25
C ALA A 153 77.40 -40.83 29.93
N THR A 154 78.56 -40.82 29.28
CA THR A 154 78.75 -40.18 27.96
C THR A 154 77.96 -40.92 26.87
N PHE A 155 78.00 -42.25 26.85
CA PHE A 155 77.20 -43.06 25.92
C PHE A 155 75.69 -42.88 26.12
N ALA A 156 75.21 -42.86 27.36
CA ALA A 156 73.80 -42.62 27.68
C ALA A 156 73.35 -41.20 27.25
N SER A 157 74.23 -40.22 27.38
CA SER A 157 73.97 -38.83 26.92
C SER A 157 73.86 -38.74 25.40
N LEU A 158 74.73 -39.42 24.65
CA LEU A 158 74.62 -39.56 23.19
C LEU A 158 73.32 -40.27 22.79
N GLN A 159 72.95 -41.36 23.47
CA GLN A 159 71.74 -42.11 23.17
C GLN A 159 70.47 -41.27 23.44
N ALA A 160 70.48 -40.44 24.49
CA ALA A 160 69.41 -39.48 24.76
C ALA A 160 69.32 -38.38 23.69
N LEU A 161 70.45 -37.81 23.26
CA LEU A 161 70.51 -36.82 22.18
C LEU A 161 69.98 -37.39 20.85
N LEU A 162 70.39 -38.60 20.48
CA LEU A 162 69.96 -39.28 19.25
C LEU A 162 68.46 -39.63 19.28
N THR A 163 67.94 -40.00 20.46
CA THR A 163 66.50 -40.23 20.65
C THR A 163 65.70 -38.92 20.52
N ASN A 164 66.22 -37.84 21.10
CA ASN A 164 65.60 -36.51 21.03
C ASN A 164 65.62 -35.94 19.61
N SER A 165 66.73 -36.02 18.89
CA SER A 165 66.81 -35.56 17.49
C SER A 165 65.88 -36.36 16.58
N SER A 166 65.81 -37.68 16.74
CA SER A 166 64.85 -38.54 16.02
C SER A 166 63.40 -38.14 16.26
N LYS A 167 63.06 -37.74 17.49
CA LYS A 167 61.73 -37.22 17.84
C LYS A 167 61.45 -35.87 17.15
N ILE A 168 62.36 -34.90 17.28
CA ILE A 168 62.22 -33.54 16.72
C ILE A 168 62.13 -33.58 15.18
N ILE A 169 62.91 -34.46 14.52
CA ILE A 169 62.83 -34.68 13.07
C ILE A 169 61.49 -35.29 12.67
N LYS A 170 60.89 -36.17 13.50
CA LYS A 170 59.54 -36.69 13.25
C LYS A 170 58.50 -35.59 13.38
N GLU A 171 58.54 -34.79 14.45
CA GLU A 171 57.61 -33.66 14.66
C GLU A 171 57.66 -32.68 13.47
N LEU A 172 58.86 -32.31 13.00
CA LEU A 172 59.04 -31.48 11.80
C LEU A 172 58.42 -32.07 10.53
N ASN A 173 58.50 -33.39 10.34
CA ASN A 173 57.96 -34.06 9.16
C ASN A 173 56.43 -34.21 9.23
N ASP A 174 55.88 -34.51 10.42
CA ASP A 174 54.45 -34.55 10.67
C ASP A 174 53.81 -33.15 10.47
N ASP A 175 54.45 -32.08 10.97
CA ASP A 175 54.01 -30.69 10.77
C ASP A 175 54.09 -30.26 9.30
N LYS A 176 55.17 -30.61 8.58
CA LYS A 176 55.30 -30.33 7.14
C LYS A 176 54.25 -31.07 6.32
N ALA A 177 53.87 -32.29 6.71
CA ALA A 177 52.75 -33.01 6.09
C ALA A 177 51.40 -32.33 6.38
N ALA A 178 51.18 -31.84 7.61
CA ALA A 178 49.97 -31.09 7.97
C ALA A 178 49.86 -29.76 7.20
N LEU A 179 50.98 -29.02 7.02
CA LEU A 179 51.04 -27.79 6.22
C LEU A 179 50.58 -28.04 4.77
N VAL A 180 51.14 -29.06 4.11
CA VAL A 180 50.79 -29.43 2.71
C VAL A 180 49.34 -29.89 2.55
N ILE A 181 48.71 -30.39 3.63
CA ILE A 181 47.25 -30.65 3.64
C ILE A 181 46.48 -29.33 3.72
N LYS A 182 46.87 -28.43 4.63
CA LYS A 182 46.21 -27.13 4.83
C LYS A 182 46.32 -26.20 3.62
N GLU A 183 47.44 -26.19 2.92
CA GLU A 183 47.61 -25.46 1.65
C GLU A 183 46.60 -25.93 0.58
N LYS A 184 46.32 -27.24 0.51
CA LYS A 184 45.32 -27.80 -0.42
C LYS A 184 43.88 -27.53 0.02
N GLU A 185 43.61 -27.53 1.33
CA GLU A 185 42.32 -27.07 1.86
C GLU A 185 42.07 -25.60 1.49
N LEU A 186 43.11 -24.76 1.52
CA LEU A 186 43.05 -23.36 1.11
C LEU A 186 42.74 -23.23 -0.39
N GLU A 187 43.48 -23.89 -1.28
CA GLU A 187 43.23 -23.89 -2.74
C GLU A 187 41.77 -24.25 -3.07
N VAL A 188 41.24 -25.30 -2.43
CA VAL A 188 39.85 -25.74 -2.61
C VAL A 188 38.87 -24.68 -2.11
N ARG A 189 39.14 -24.02 -0.98
CA ARG A 189 38.25 -22.97 -0.44
C ARG A 189 38.28 -21.70 -1.30
N GLU A 190 39.43 -21.32 -1.85
CA GLU A 190 39.54 -20.17 -2.76
C GLU A 190 38.78 -20.42 -4.08
N LYS A 191 38.82 -21.65 -4.62
CA LYS A 191 38.00 -22.04 -5.78
C LYS A 191 36.50 -21.94 -5.49
N ASP A 192 36.03 -22.45 -4.34
CA ASP A 192 34.62 -22.33 -3.93
C ASP A 192 34.18 -20.87 -3.76
N ILE A 193 35.06 -20.01 -3.24
CA ILE A 193 34.83 -18.56 -3.14
C ILE A 193 34.70 -17.91 -4.53
N LEU A 194 35.50 -18.33 -5.51
CA LEU A 194 35.40 -17.82 -6.89
C LEU A 194 34.10 -18.25 -7.56
N GLU A 195 33.69 -19.51 -7.41
CA GLU A 195 32.43 -20.04 -7.95
C GLU A 195 31.21 -19.33 -7.33
N LYS A 196 31.20 -19.14 -6.00
CA LYS A 196 30.15 -18.37 -5.32
C LYS A 196 30.11 -16.89 -5.71
N LYS A 197 31.27 -16.25 -5.94
CA LYS A 197 31.34 -14.88 -6.48
C LYS A 197 30.76 -14.78 -7.88
N ALA A 198 31.05 -15.74 -8.76
CA ALA A 198 30.49 -15.78 -10.10
C ALA A 198 28.96 -15.93 -10.06
N ARG A 199 28.43 -16.89 -9.29
CA ARG A 199 26.98 -17.08 -9.18
C ARG A 199 26.26 -15.88 -8.54
N SER A 200 26.89 -15.20 -7.57
CA SER A 200 26.35 -13.94 -7.02
C SER A 200 26.29 -12.82 -8.08
N ALA A 201 27.29 -12.72 -8.96
CA ALA A 201 27.28 -11.75 -10.05
C ALA A 201 26.17 -12.03 -11.09
N GLU A 202 25.94 -13.31 -11.44
CA GLU A 202 24.82 -13.72 -12.30
C GLU A 202 23.47 -13.29 -11.70
N ILE A 203 23.23 -13.58 -10.42
CA ILE A 203 21.97 -13.25 -9.74
C ILE A 203 21.75 -11.74 -9.63
N VAL A 204 22.81 -10.93 -9.50
CA VAL A 204 22.69 -9.46 -9.56
C VAL A 204 22.21 -8.98 -10.94
N VAL A 205 22.59 -9.66 -12.03
CA VAL A 205 22.08 -9.38 -13.39
C VAL A 205 20.63 -9.88 -13.54
N GLU A 206 20.30 -11.09 -13.05
CA GLU A 206 18.92 -11.61 -13.01
C GLU A 206 17.98 -10.65 -12.26
N LEU A 207 18.37 -10.20 -11.05
CA LEU A 207 17.65 -9.22 -10.23
C LEU A 207 17.43 -7.89 -10.95
N THR A 208 18.44 -7.40 -11.67
CA THR A 208 18.35 -6.15 -12.43
C THR A 208 17.31 -6.27 -13.54
N ASN A 209 17.30 -7.39 -14.27
CA ASN A 209 16.35 -7.66 -15.34
C ASN A 209 14.91 -7.85 -14.82
N VAL A 210 14.71 -8.55 -13.69
CA VAL A 210 13.37 -8.73 -13.10
C VAL A 210 12.83 -7.42 -12.53
N ARG A 211 13.67 -6.59 -11.89
CA ARG A 211 13.29 -5.23 -11.43
C ARG A 211 12.87 -4.33 -12.59
N ALA A 212 13.56 -4.38 -13.73
CA ALA A 212 13.19 -3.62 -14.92
C ALA A 212 11.80 -4.02 -15.44
N LYS A 213 11.52 -5.33 -15.55
CA LYS A 213 10.18 -5.84 -15.94
C LYS A 213 9.09 -5.39 -14.97
N ALA A 214 9.32 -5.51 -13.66
CA ALA A 214 8.34 -5.09 -12.65
C ALA A 214 8.00 -3.59 -12.74
N ALA A 215 9.01 -2.75 -13.00
CA ALA A 215 8.81 -1.31 -13.22
C ALA A 215 8.04 -1.00 -14.53
N GLU A 216 8.28 -1.77 -15.60
CA GLU A 216 7.55 -1.62 -16.86
C GLU A 216 6.07 -1.97 -16.71
N GLU A 217 5.75 -3.10 -16.05
CA GLU A 217 4.36 -3.51 -15.78
C GLU A 217 3.63 -2.55 -14.84
N ALA A 218 4.31 -2.01 -13.82
CA ALA A 218 3.73 -0.98 -12.96
C ALA A 218 3.36 0.30 -13.74
N GLU A 219 4.19 0.73 -14.70
CA GLU A 219 3.89 1.89 -15.55
C GLU A 219 2.81 1.59 -16.60
N LYS A 220 2.68 0.35 -17.09
CA LYS A 220 1.55 -0.10 -17.91
C LYS A 220 0.23 -0.02 -17.13
N ILE A 221 0.18 -0.62 -15.93
CA ILE A 221 -0.98 -0.58 -15.03
C ILE A 221 -1.40 0.87 -14.74
N LYS A 222 -0.44 1.74 -14.41
CA LYS A 222 -0.69 3.17 -14.16
C LYS A 222 -1.33 3.89 -15.37
N LYS A 223 -0.93 3.56 -16.60
CA LYS A 223 -1.55 4.10 -17.83
C LYS A 223 -2.97 3.56 -18.04
N ILE A 224 -3.20 2.27 -17.80
CA ILE A 224 -4.53 1.64 -17.90
C ILE A 224 -5.49 2.27 -16.87
N VAL A 225 -5.06 2.45 -15.62
CA VAL A 225 -5.86 3.12 -14.57
C VAL A 225 -6.17 4.58 -14.92
N ALA A 226 -5.20 5.33 -15.47
CA ALA A 226 -5.44 6.70 -15.93
C ALA A 226 -6.45 6.77 -17.10
N ALA A 227 -6.42 5.79 -18.01
CA ALA A 227 -7.43 5.65 -19.07
C ALA A 227 -8.82 5.30 -18.50
N GLN A 228 -8.89 4.35 -17.57
CA GLN A 228 -10.14 4.00 -16.88
C GLN A 228 -10.80 5.22 -16.22
N GLU A 229 -10.06 5.99 -15.42
CA GLU A 229 -10.60 7.21 -14.78
C GLU A 229 -11.09 8.25 -15.78
N ALA A 230 -10.45 8.37 -16.95
CA ALA A 230 -10.95 9.22 -18.03
C ALA A 230 -12.28 8.72 -18.62
N ILE A 231 -12.44 7.40 -18.79
CA ILE A 231 -13.67 6.76 -19.28
C ILE A 231 -14.79 6.90 -18.23
N LEU A 232 -14.52 6.66 -16.96
CA LEU A 232 -15.46 6.85 -15.85
C LEU A 232 -15.93 8.31 -15.78
N LYS A 233 -15.03 9.28 -16.00
CA LYS A 233 -15.40 10.70 -16.10
C LYS A 233 -16.35 10.98 -17.27
N LYS A 234 -16.15 10.40 -18.45
CA LYS A 234 -17.13 10.51 -19.57
C LYS A 234 -18.50 10.02 -19.11
N LEU A 235 -18.57 8.82 -18.52
CA LEU A 235 -19.82 8.15 -18.14
C LEU A 235 -20.60 8.93 -17.05
N VAL A 236 -19.90 9.47 -16.06
CA VAL A 236 -20.49 10.38 -15.04
C VAL A 236 -21.05 11.64 -15.70
N LEU A 237 -20.30 12.27 -16.61
CA LEU A 237 -20.74 13.49 -17.30
C LEU A 237 -21.96 13.23 -18.21
N ALA A 238 -21.97 12.13 -18.96
CA ALA A 238 -23.10 11.72 -19.80
C ALA A 238 -24.38 11.51 -18.97
N GLY A 239 -24.26 10.84 -17.82
CA GLY A 239 -25.39 10.64 -16.90
C GLY A 239 -25.94 11.95 -16.33
N LEU A 240 -25.07 12.87 -15.93
CA LEU A 240 -25.47 14.20 -15.45
C LEU A 240 -26.09 15.05 -16.58
N ALA A 241 -25.63 14.91 -17.82
CA ALA A 241 -26.21 15.55 -19.00
C ALA A 241 -27.59 14.98 -19.37
N ARG A 242 -27.79 13.65 -19.26
CA ARG A 242 -29.09 12.97 -19.42
C ARG A 242 -30.14 13.57 -18.47
N ASN A 243 -29.75 13.83 -17.22
CA ASN A 243 -30.58 14.48 -16.20
C ASN A 243 -30.73 16.02 -16.36
N ARG A 244 -30.00 16.67 -17.29
CA ARG A 244 -30.23 18.08 -17.65
C ARG A 244 -31.18 18.23 -18.84
N ALA A 245 -31.07 17.35 -19.82
CA ALA A 245 -31.82 17.44 -21.07
C ALA A 245 -33.23 16.80 -21.02
N ASN A 246 -33.55 16.07 -19.95
CA ASN A 246 -34.87 15.54 -19.68
C ASN A 246 -35.27 15.90 -18.24
N PRO A 247 -36.25 16.81 -18.01
CA PRO A 247 -36.74 17.13 -16.68
C PRO A 247 -37.22 15.89 -15.92
N SER A 248 -37.92 14.97 -16.60
CA SER A 248 -38.38 13.69 -16.04
C SER A 248 -37.26 12.71 -15.72
N ALA A 249 -35.99 13.02 -16.01
CA ALA A 249 -34.82 12.29 -15.53
C ALA A 249 -34.20 12.88 -14.25
N ARG A 250 -34.66 14.08 -13.81
CA ARG A 250 -34.45 14.56 -12.43
C ARG A 250 -35.53 14.02 -11.51
N VAL A 251 -35.59 12.70 -11.41
CA VAL A 251 -36.61 11.93 -10.68
C VAL A 251 -36.64 12.14 -9.15
N GLY A 252 -35.79 13.02 -8.60
CA GLY A 252 -35.75 13.37 -7.18
C GLY A 252 -36.51 14.67 -6.87
N PRO A 253 -37.18 14.79 -5.69
CA PRO A 253 -38.06 15.92 -5.37
C PRO A 253 -37.53 17.32 -5.66
N GLY A 254 -38.34 18.11 -6.36
CA GLY A 254 -38.02 19.49 -6.75
C GLY A 254 -37.00 19.60 -7.90
N ASP A 255 -37.07 18.69 -8.87
CA ASP A 255 -36.17 18.57 -10.03
C ASP A 255 -34.69 18.57 -9.61
N ARG A 256 -34.37 17.72 -8.64
CA ARG A 256 -33.02 17.58 -8.07
C ARG A 256 -32.30 16.34 -8.58
N ILE A 257 -30.98 16.31 -8.40
CA ILE A 257 -30.15 15.15 -8.77
C ILE A 257 -30.46 14.02 -7.77
N LEU A 258 -31.01 12.91 -8.27
CA LEU A 258 -31.27 11.71 -7.47
C LEU A 258 -29.96 11.02 -7.08
N GLY A 259 -29.90 10.60 -5.83
CA GLY A 259 -28.97 9.61 -5.31
C GLY A 259 -29.69 8.56 -4.47
N SER A 260 -28.92 7.70 -3.83
CA SER A 260 -29.40 6.65 -2.93
C SER A 260 -28.33 6.32 -1.90
N ASP A 261 -28.66 5.51 -0.88
CA ASP A 261 -27.66 4.93 0.00
C ASP A 261 -27.99 3.47 0.33
N ILE A 262 -26.93 2.69 0.58
CA ILE A 262 -27.03 1.22 0.71
C ILE A 262 -26.11 0.66 1.78
N SER A 263 -26.47 -0.53 2.23
CA SER A 263 -25.69 -1.38 3.11
C SER A 263 -25.94 -2.86 2.80
N ARG A 264 -25.40 -3.75 3.63
CA ARG A 264 -25.70 -5.20 3.64
C ARG A 264 -27.20 -5.53 3.51
N TRP A 265 -28.10 -4.66 3.97
CA TRP A 265 -29.54 -4.92 4.00
C TRP A 265 -30.16 -4.98 2.60
N GLN A 266 -29.57 -4.31 1.62
CA GLN A 266 -29.99 -4.38 0.22
C GLN A 266 -29.59 -5.70 -0.46
N HIS A 267 -28.64 -6.47 0.08
CA HIS A 267 -28.22 -7.78 -0.44
C HIS A 267 -29.11 -8.92 0.06
N SER A 268 -30.42 -8.77 -0.13
CA SER A 268 -31.39 -9.75 0.37
C SER A 268 -31.20 -11.12 -0.30
N GLY A 269 -30.85 -12.15 0.47
CA GLY A 269 -30.46 -13.46 -0.07
C GLY A 269 -29.04 -13.50 -0.64
N ASN A 270 -28.14 -12.63 -0.15
CA ASN A 270 -26.76 -12.43 -0.61
C ASN A 270 -26.63 -12.13 -2.11
N GLN A 271 -27.68 -11.60 -2.72
CA GLN A 271 -27.71 -11.26 -4.14
C GLN A 271 -26.98 -9.94 -4.42
N PRO A 272 -26.29 -9.80 -5.57
CA PRO A 272 -25.61 -8.56 -5.94
C PRO A 272 -26.60 -7.46 -6.38
N ILE A 273 -26.18 -6.20 -6.23
CA ILE A 273 -26.95 -5.03 -6.71
C ILE A 273 -26.59 -4.72 -8.17
N ASN A 274 -27.60 -4.44 -8.99
CA ASN A 274 -27.41 -4.04 -10.38
C ASN A 274 -27.23 -2.51 -10.49
N PHE A 275 -26.00 -2.04 -10.28
CA PHE A 275 -25.65 -0.61 -10.37
C PHE A 275 -25.83 0.00 -11.77
N ILE A 276 -25.78 -0.80 -12.84
CA ILE A 276 -26.09 -0.34 -14.20
C ILE A 276 -27.58 0.05 -14.28
N LYS A 277 -28.48 -0.81 -13.78
CA LYS A 277 -29.91 -0.48 -13.67
C LYS A 277 -30.16 0.71 -12.73
N MET A 278 -29.39 0.83 -11.64
CA MET A 278 -29.47 1.99 -10.73
C MET A 278 -29.15 3.31 -11.46
N TYR A 279 -28.07 3.34 -12.23
CA TYR A 279 -27.69 4.46 -13.08
C TYR A 279 -28.75 4.75 -14.17
N ASP A 280 -29.27 3.73 -14.84
CA ASP A 280 -30.29 3.93 -15.88
C ASP A 280 -31.64 4.39 -15.31
N ALA A 281 -31.96 4.03 -14.06
CA ALA A 281 -33.10 4.55 -13.31
C ALA A 281 -32.92 6.02 -12.83
N GLY A 282 -31.80 6.67 -13.14
CA GLY A 282 -31.59 8.12 -12.97
C GLY A 282 -30.67 8.52 -11.81
N VAL A 283 -30.22 7.57 -10.99
CA VAL A 283 -29.33 7.79 -9.83
C VAL A 283 -27.94 8.26 -10.31
N ARG A 284 -27.37 9.27 -9.64
CA ARG A 284 -26.05 9.84 -10.00
C ARG A 284 -25.02 9.82 -8.89
N PHE A 285 -25.45 9.65 -7.64
CA PHE A 285 -24.55 9.42 -6.51
C PHE A 285 -25.11 8.32 -5.59
N ILE A 286 -24.21 7.64 -4.88
CA ILE A 286 -24.54 6.63 -3.89
C ILE A 286 -23.62 6.73 -2.67
N PHE A 287 -24.17 6.61 -1.47
CA PHE A 287 -23.40 6.40 -0.24
C PHE A 287 -23.49 4.93 0.18
N ILE A 288 -22.34 4.32 0.49
CA ILE A 288 -22.25 2.89 0.80
C ILE A 288 -21.75 2.73 2.23
N LYS A 289 -22.35 1.83 3.02
CA LYS A 289 -21.91 1.57 4.40
C LYS A 289 -20.52 0.90 4.42
N GLY A 290 -19.47 1.72 4.50
CA GLY A 290 -18.07 1.26 4.43
C GLY A 290 -17.59 0.68 5.76
N THR A 291 -17.96 1.30 6.88
CA THR A 291 -17.58 0.83 8.22
C THR A 291 -18.71 1.05 9.24
N ASP A 292 -18.63 0.32 10.34
CA ASP A 292 -19.61 0.31 11.43
C ASP A 292 -18.86 -0.01 12.72
N SER A 293 -19.07 0.78 13.78
CA SER A 293 -18.46 0.52 15.10
C SER A 293 -19.26 -0.46 15.96
N ASN A 294 -20.41 -0.95 15.50
CA ASN A 294 -21.07 -2.12 16.07
C ASN A 294 -20.31 -3.41 15.66
N PRO A 295 -19.90 -4.29 16.59
CA PRO A 295 -19.20 -5.54 16.26
C PRO A 295 -19.95 -6.45 15.28
N LEU A 296 -21.29 -6.47 15.32
CA LEU A 296 -22.13 -7.24 14.40
C LEU A 296 -22.29 -6.56 13.02
N GLY A 297 -21.91 -5.28 12.90
CA GLY A 297 -21.95 -4.50 11.66
C GLY A 297 -20.60 -4.45 10.93
N ALA A 298 -19.50 -4.41 11.68
CA ALA A 298 -18.15 -4.09 11.18
C ALA A 298 -17.70 -4.95 9.99
N ALA A 299 -17.72 -6.28 10.12
CA ALA A 299 -17.26 -7.18 9.04
C ALA A 299 -18.21 -7.17 7.82
N PRO A 300 -19.55 -7.27 7.96
CA PRO A 300 -20.47 -7.12 6.83
C PRO A 300 -20.37 -5.77 6.10
N ALA A 301 -20.13 -4.66 6.80
CA ALA A 301 -19.94 -3.35 6.16
C ALA A 301 -18.71 -3.34 5.24
N LYS A 302 -17.56 -3.81 5.74
CA LYS A 302 -16.33 -3.92 4.95
C LYS A 302 -16.46 -4.91 3.78
N TYR A 303 -17.14 -6.05 4.00
CA TYR A 303 -17.35 -7.06 2.97
C TYR A 303 -18.15 -6.51 1.77
N TRP A 304 -19.37 -6.00 2.00
CA TRP A 304 -20.22 -5.53 0.92
C TRP A 304 -19.65 -4.29 0.22
N SER A 305 -19.16 -3.30 0.97
CA SER A 305 -18.54 -2.12 0.36
C SER A 305 -17.31 -2.42 -0.51
N SER A 306 -16.58 -3.51 -0.25
CA SER A 306 -15.47 -3.97 -1.11
C SER A 306 -15.93 -4.54 -2.45
N ILE A 307 -17.20 -4.91 -2.58
CA ILE A 307 -17.85 -5.37 -3.81
C ILE A 307 -18.57 -4.18 -4.48
N ASP A 308 -19.37 -3.45 -3.72
CA ASP A 308 -20.29 -2.43 -4.22
C ASP A 308 -19.59 -1.14 -4.66
N PHE A 309 -18.60 -0.67 -3.92
CA PHE A 309 -17.92 0.60 -4.23
C PHE A 309 -17.23 0.58 -5.60
N PRO A 310 -16.39 -0.42 -5.97
CA PRO A 310 -15.85 -0.49 -7.32
C PRO A 310 -16.91 -0.79 -8.39
N ALA A 311 -17.98 -1.55 -8.07
CA ALA A 311 -19.05 -1.84 -9.02
C ALA A 311 -19.91 -0.60 -9.34
N ALA A 312 -20.24 0.21 -8.33
CA ALA A 312 -20.96 1.47 -8.48
C ALA A 312 -20.14 2.51 -9.26
N ARG A 313 -18.83 2.64 -8.97
CA ARG A 313 -17.91 3.46 -9.79
C ARG A 313 -17.91 3.01 -11.25
N GLN A 314 -17.78 1.71 -11.51
CA GLN A 314 -17.77 1.14 -12.87
C GLN A 314 -19.10 1.32 -13.61
N ALA A 315 -20.22 1.47 -12.90
CA ALA A 315 -21.51 1.83 -13.48
C ALA A 315 -21.69 3.35 -13.76
N GLY A 316 -20.72 4.18 -13.38
CA GLY A 316 -20.77 5.64 -13.57
C GLY A 316 -21.48 6.42 -12.45
N LEU A 317 -21.63 5.83 -11.27
CA LEU A 317 -22.15 6.51 -10.08
C LEU A 317 -21.01 7.23 -9.33
N LEU A 318 -21.30 8.42 -8.80
CA LEU A 318 -20.43 9.07 -7.82
C LEU A 318 -20.55 8.35 -6.48
N THR A 319 -19.44 7.88 -5.91
CA THR A 319 -19.47 6.98 -4.73
C THR A 319 -18.90 7.65 -3.49
N GLY A 320 -19.66 7.71 -2.41
CA GLY A 320 -19.14 7.99 -1.07
C GLY A 320 -19.24 6.76 -0.17
N ILE A 321 -18.55 6.79 0.97
CA ILE A 321 -18.81 5.83 2.06
C ILE A 321 -19.29 6.55 3.32
N TYR A 322 -20.11 5.85 4.10
CA TYR A 322 -20.49 6.27 5.44
C TYR A 322 -19.94 5.35 6.53
N HIS A 323 -19.74 5.94 7.71
CA HIS A 323 -19.35 5.27 8.93
C HIS A 323 -20.46 5.37 9.96
N ALA A 324 -21.06 4.22 10.32
CA ALA A 324 -22.06 4.16 11.37
C ALA A 324 -21.37 4.18 12.75
N ALA A 325 -21.45 5.34 13.40
CA ALA A 325 -20.76 5.61 14.67
C ALA A 325 -21.38 4.88 15.85
N LEU A 326 -20.57 4.60 16.88
CA LEU A 326 -21.04 4.09 18.17
C LEU A 326 -20.25 4.70 19.32
N ILE A 327 -20.87 5.64 20.04
CA ILE A 327 -20.26 6.35 21.16
C ILE A 327 -20.19 5.41 22.39
N PRO A 328 -19.03 5.26 23.05
CA PRO A 328 -18.93 4.45 24.28
C PRO A 328 -19.83 4.95 25.41
N ARG A 329 -20.41 4.02 26.17
CA ARG A 329 -21.27 4.35 27.32
C ARG A 329 -20.42 4.96 28.45
N GLY A 330 -20.88 6.07 29.03
CA GLY A 330 -20.26 6.70 30.20
C GLY A 330 -19.01 7.55 29.91
N ILE A 331 -18.67 7.79 28.64
CA ILE A 331 -17.55 8.64 28.25
C ILE A 331 -17.79 10.12 28.58
N SER A 332 -16.73 10.84 29.00
CA SER A 332 -16.78 12.29 29.20
C SER A 332 -16.83 13.05 27.87
N ALA A 333 -17.28 14.30 27.89
CA ALA A 333 -17.34 15.12 26.68
C ALA A 333 -15.95 15.38 26.07
N ASP A 334 -14.90 15.46 26.88
CA ASP A 334 -13.54 15.71 26.40
C ASP A 334 -12.94 14.46 25.73
N ALA A 335 -13.09 13.29 26.37
CA ALA A 335 -12.65 12.02 25.81
C ALA A 335 -13.44 11.62 24.54
N ALA A 336 -14.69 12.07 24.43
CA ALA A 336 -15.53 11.84 23.25
C ALA A 336 -14.90 12.38 21.96
N PHE A 337 -14.20 13.53 22.02
CA PHE A 337 -13.50 14.09 20.86
C PHE A 337 -12.43 13.13 20.32
N SER A 338 -11.56 12.60 21.20
CA SER A 338 -10.53 11.65 20.79
C SER A 338 -11.12 10.35 20.23
N VAL A 339 -12.21 9.85 20.81
CA VAL A 339 -12.91 8.66 20.28
C VAL A 339 -13.58 8.95 18.92
N GLY A 340 -14.03 10.18 18.69
CA GLY A 340 -14.44 10.65 17.36
C GLY A 340 -13.31 10.56 16.34
N GLN A 341 -12.10 11.03 16.68
CA GLN A 341 -10.93 10.91 15.82
C GLN A 341 -10.58 9.43 15.54
N GLN A 342 -10.58 8.58 16.57
CA GLN A 342 -10.31 7.14 16.43
C GLN A 342 -11.33 6.44 15.52
N GLN A 343 -12.62 6.79 15.62
CA GLN A 343 -13.66 6.24 14.72
C GLN A 343 -13.59 6.80 13.30
N ALA A 344 -13.02 8.00 13.08
CA ALA A 344 -12.79 8.56 11.76
C ALA A 344 -11.63 7.89 10.99
N ASP A 345 -10.62 7.35 11.68
CA ASP A 345 -9.55 6.59 10.99
C ASP A 345 -10.10 5.30 10.33
N LEU A 346 -11.14 4.67 10.90
CA LEU A 346 -11.76 3.45 10.36
C LEU A 346 -12.28 3.58 8.92
N PRO A 347 -13.15 4.56 8.54
CA PRO A 347 -13.55 4.78 7.16
C PRO A 347 -12.43 5.37 6.30
N ILE A 348 -11.50 6.17 6.85
CA ILE A 348 -10.39 6.73 6.06
C ILE A 348 -9.51 5.59 5.54
N ASP A 349 -9.08 4.68 6.40
CA ASP A 349 -8.20 3.57 6.02
C ASP A 349 -8.92 2.49 5.21
N HIS A 350 -10.23 2.30 5.44
CA HIS A 350 -11.06 1.46 4.57
C HIS A 350 -11.23 2.08 3.17
N LEU A 351 -11.49 3.39 3.06
CA LEU A 351 -11.58 4.07 1.77
C LEU A 351 -10.26 4.01 1.01
N ASN A 352 -9.12 4.14 1.71
CA ASN A 352 -7.80 3.96 1.12
C ASN A 352 -7.62 2.54 0.53
N SER A 353 -8.10 1.48 1.19
CA SER A 353 -8.09 0.13 0.60
C SER A 353 -9.02 -0.05 -0.60
N LEU A 354 -10.02 0.83 -0.77
CA LEU A 354 -10.89 0.89 -1.95
C LEU A 354 -10.36 1.82 -3.07
N GLY A 355 -9.13 2.31 -2.95
CA GLY A 355 -8.48 3.22 -3.92
C GLY A 355 -8.38 4.69 -3.48
N GLY A 356 -8.97 5.06 -2.35
CA GLY A 356 -8.87 6.39 -1.75
C GLY A 356 -9.79 7.45 -2.38
N LEU A 357 -9.53 8.72 -2.06
CA LEU A 357 -10.30 9.88 -2.54
C LEU A 357 -9.87 10.34 -3.95
N VAL A 358 -10.00 9.43 -4.91
CA VAL A 358 -9.82 9.69 -6.35
C VAL A 358 -11.02 10.43 -6.95
N PRO A 359 -10.91 11.01 -8.16
CA PRO A 359 -12.03 11.66 -8.83
C PRO A 359 -13.28 10.77 -8.92
N GLY A 360 -14.45 11.37 -8.70
CA GLY A 360 -15.71 10.65 -8.58
C GLY A 360 -16.01 10.07 -7.19
N VAL A 361 -15.10 10.21 -6.21
CA VAL A 361 -15.34 9.82 -4.82
C VAL A 361 -15.81 11.01 -3.99
N LEU A 362 -16.97 10.87 -3.34
CA LEU A 362 -17.53 11.89 -2.44
C LEU A 362 -16.86 11.84 -1.05
N PRO A 363 -16.84 12.96 -0.29
CA PRO A 363 -16.31 12.98 1.07
C PRO A 363 -16.95 11.94 1.99
N ILE A 364 -16.18 11.50 3.00
CA ILE A 364 -16.65 10.54 4.01
C ILE A 364 -17.81 11.14 4.81
N VAL A 365 -18.84 10.32 5.04
CA VAL A 365 -20.00 10.64 5.87
C VAL A 365 -19.82 10.08 7.29
N LEU A 366 -20.04 10.93 8.29
CA LEU A 366 -20.38 10.50 9.66
C LEU A 366 -21.86 10.17 9.73
N ASP A 367 -22.23 8.92 9.95
CA ASP A 367 -23.60 8.50 10.29
C ASP A 367 -23.72 8.46 11.82
N VAL A 368 -24.46 9.41 12.39
CA VAL A 368 -24.61 9.61 13.84
C VAL A 368 -26.08 9.83 14.22
N GLU A 369 -26.69 8.82 14.83
CA GLU A 369 -28.12 8.83 15.16
C GLU A 369 -28.40 8.21 16.55
N SER A 370 -29.68 7.98 16.85
CA SER A 370 -30.16 7.36 18.09
C SER A 370 -29.50 6.01 18.41
N PHE A 371 -29.08 5.24 17.40
CA PHE A 371 -28.35 3.98 17.62
C PHE A 371 -26.89 4.21 18.06
N SER A 372 -26.28 5.31 17.59
CA SER A 372 -24.90 5.71 17.93
C SER A 372 -24.78 6.19 19.38
N ARG A 373 -25.90 6.50 20.03
CA ARG A 373 -25.97 7.17 21.33
C ARG A 373 -26.58 6.25 22.41
N PRO A 374 -25.77 5.65 23.31
CA PRO A 374 -26.28 4.96 24.48
C PRO A 374 -27.24 5.82 25.32
N SER A 375 -28.18 5.17 26.03
CA SER A 375 -29.02 5.87 27.01
C SER A 375 -28.15 6.55 28.09
N GLY A 376 -28.59 7.72 28.55
CA GLY A 376 -27.83 8.61 29.44
C GLY A 376 -26.82 9.54 28.75
N THR A 377 -26.35 9.25 27.53
CA THR A 377 -25.37 10.10 26.83
C THR A 377 -25.93 11.49 26.53
N SER A 378 -25.14 12.54 26.79
CA SER A 378 -25.54 13.95 26.69
C SER A 378 -25.23 14.57 25.32
N ALA A 379 -25.86 15.71 25.01
CA ALA A 379 -25.58 16.47 23.78
C ALA A 379 -24.12 16.92 23.65
N ALA A 380 -23.47 17.32 24.76
CA ALA A 380 -22.06 17.68 24.76
C ALA A 380 -21.15 16.52 24.31
N VAL A 381 -21.44 15.29 24.75
CA VAL A 381 -20.70 14.09 24.33
C VAL A 381 -20.89 13.80 22.83
N VAL A 382 -22.13 13.83 22.32
CA VAL A 382 -22.41 13.58 20.90
C VAL A 382 -21.80 14.67 20.00
N THR A 383 -21.91 15.93 20.42
CA THR A 383 -21.32 17.08 19.72
C THR A 383 -19.79 17.01 19.70
N ASN A 384 -19.12 16.74 20.83
CA ASN A 384 -17.66 16.67 20.85
C ASN A 384 -17.12 15.46 20.07
N PHE A 385 -17.81 14.31 20.13
CA PHE A 385 -17.52 13.17 19.26
C PHE A 385 -17.60 13.54 17.77
N SER A 386 -18.68 14.23 17.38
CA SER A 386 -18.90 14.65 15.98
C SER A 386 -17.86 15.68 15.52
N LEU A 387 -17.43 16.59 16.40
CA LEU A 387 -16.33 17.53 16.14
C LEU A 387 -15.00 16.79 15.96
N GLY A 388 -14.67 15.82 16.83
CA GLY A 388 -13.46 15.03 16.73
C GLY A 388 -13.38 14.20 15.44
N PHE A 389 -14.48 13.52 15.10
CA PHE A 389 -14.58 12.75 13.86
C PHE A 389 -14.38 13.65 12.62
N THR A 390 -15.12 14.76 12.55
CA THR A 390 -15.06 15.64 11.37
C THR A 390 -13.72 16.38 11.26
N ALA A 391 -13.11 16.78 12.38
CA ALA A 391 -11.75 17.32 12.40
C ALA A 391 -10.73 16.31 11.85
N ARG A 392 -10.81 15.03 12.24
CA ARG A 392 -9.89 13.97 11.77
C ARG A 392 -10.04 13.65 10.29
N VAL A 393 -11.28 13.59 9.77
CA VAL A 393 -11.49 13.45 8.33
C VAL A 393 -10.89 14.65 7.58
N LYS A 394 -11.11 15.88 8.08
CA LYS A 394 -10.58 17.09 7.45
C LYS A 394 -9.04 17.12 7.47
N GLU A 395 -8.43 16.76 8.59
CA GLU A 395 -6.98 16.62 8.78
C GLU A 395 -6.36 15.64 7.79
N ARG A 396 -6.80 14.38 7.79
CA ARG A 396 -6.15 13.31 7.01
C ARG A 396 -6.50 13.29 5.52
N THR A 397 -7.58 13.95 5.11
CA THR A 397 -8.05 13.90 3.71
C THR A 397 -8.06 15.26 2.99
N GLY A 398 -7.98 16.38 3.71
CA GLY A 398 -8.21 17.73 3.19
C GLY A 398 -9.66 18.03 2.76
N LYS A 399 -10.50 17.00 2.54
CA LYS A 399 -11.92 17.14 2.18
C LYS A 399 -12.75 17.53 3.41
N THR A 400 -13.75 18.38 3.21
CA THR A 400 -14.76 18.66 4.24
C THR A 400 -15.74 17.48 4.29
N PRO A 401 -15.93 16.84 5.46
CA PRO A 401 -16.80 15.68 5.59
C PRO A 401 -18.29 16.05 5.51
N ILE A 402 -19.12 15.02 5.44
CA ILE A 402 -20.57 15.11 5.54
C ILE A 402 -21.00 14.58 6.91
N ILE A 403 -22.00 15.19 7.54
CA ILE A 403 -22.70 14.63 8.70
C ILE A 403 -24.09 14.19 8.25
N TYR A 404 -24.40 12.90 8.43
CA TYR A 404 -25.73 12.32 8.26
C TYR A 404 -26.43 12.18 9.61
N SER A 405 -27.68 12.64 9.70
CA SER A 405 -28.59 12.36 10.81
C SER A 405 -30.03 12.79 10.52
N ASN A 406 -31.02 12.24 11.23
CA ASN A 406 -32.40 12.73 11.19
C ASN A 406 -32.61 14.08 11.89
N LEU A 407 -33.56 14.87 11.40
CA LEU A 407 -33.81 16.25 11.85
C LEU A 407 -34.06 16.40 13.37
N ASN A 408 -34.65 15.41 14.03
CA ASN A 408 -34.87 15.45 15.48
C ASN A 408 -33.55 15.26 16.25
N PHE A 409 -32.74 14.28 15.87
CA PHE A 409 -31.45 14.03 16.50
C PHE A 409 -30.49 15.21 16.33
N ILE A 410 -30.45 15.84 15.15
CA ILE A 410 -29.68 17.07 14.91
C ILE A 410 -30.04 18.15 15.96
N ARG A 411 -31.32 18.45 16.13
CA ARG A 411 -31.81 19.48 17.05
C ARG A 411 -31.50 19.18 18.52
N SER A 412 -31.49 17.91 18.92
CA SER A 412 -31.26 17.49 20.31
C SER A 412 -29.79 17.30 20.68
N TYR A 413 -28.91 16.95 19.73
CA TYR A 413 -27.56 16.45 20.05
C TYR A 413 -26.41 17.07 19.25
N LEU A 414 -26.67 17.81 18.16
CA LEU A 414 -25.65 18.46 17.32
C LEU A 414 -25.75 19.99 17.43
N THR A 415 -25.36 20.52 18.60
CA THR A 415 -25.74 21.87 19.04
C THR A 415 -24.63 22.93 18.96
N ASN A 416 -23.38 22.56 18.69
CA ASN A 416 -22.27 23.50 18.50
C ASN A 416 -22.21 24.00 17.04
N SER A 417 -22.23 25.32 16.84
CA SER A 417 -22.20 25.98 15.52
C SER A 417 -20.98 25.60 14.67
N SER A 418 -19.88 25.18 15.28
CA SER A 418 -18.69 24.69 14.57
C SER A 418 -18.96 23.48 13.67
N LEU A 419 -20.01 22.70 13.97
CA LEU A 419 -20.45 21.57 13.13
C LEU A 419 -20.99 22.03 11.77
N ALA A 420 -21.52 23.26 11.67
CA ALA A 420 -22.09 23.82 10.43
C ALA A 420 -21.04 24.14 9.35
N ASN A 421 -19.74 24.03 9.67
CA ASN A 421 -18.65 24.04 8.69
C ASN A 421 -18.58 22.74 7.85
N ASN A 422 -19.35 21.71 8.23
CA ASN A 422 -19.45 20.44 7.51
C ASN A 422 -20.73 20.39 6.67
N TYR A 423 -20.70 19.61 5.59
CA TYR A 423 -21.87 19.38 4.75
C TYR A 423 -22.95 18.60 5.51
N LEU A 424 -24.21 19.00 5.39
CA LEU A 424 -25.33 18.29 6.03
C LEU A 424 -26.01 17.34 5.05
N TRP A 425 -26.15 16.08 5.46
CA TRP A 425 -27.07 15.11 4.88
C TRP A 425 -28.21 14.87 5.89
N VAL A 426 -29.39 15.41 5.61
CA VAL A 426 -30.53 15.33 6.56
C VAL A 426 -31.49 14.22 6.17
N ALA A 427 -31.90 13.40 7.14
CA ALA A 427 -33.07 12.53 6.98
C ALA A 427 -34.34 13.23 7.48
N ASN A 428 -35.33 13.36 6.59
CA ASN A 428 -36.69 13.79 6.92
C ASN A 428 -37.67 13.26 5.86
N TYR A 429 -38.46 12.25 6.23
CA TYR A 429 -39.46 11.63 5.34
C TYR A 429 -40.88 12.18 5.57
N SER A 430 -41.06 13.13 6.51
CA SER A 430 -42.39 13.61 6.92
C SER A 430 -43.01 14.61 5.94
N GLN A 431 -42.25 15.07 4.95
CA GLN A 431 -42.60 16.07 3.94
C GLN A 431 -41.88 15.70 2.63
N THR A 432 -42.50 15.96 1.48
CA THR A 432 -41.97 15.56 0.16
C THR A 432 -41.47 16.73 -0.71
N SER A 433 -41.55 17.97 -0.24
CA SER A 433 -41.14 19.18 -0.97
C SER A 433 -39.88 19.86 -0.40
N ASN A 434 -39.68 19.83 0.93
CA ASN A 434 -38.61 20.53 1.64
C ASN A 434 -38.20 19.78 2.92
N PRO A 435 -36.91 19.45 3.13
CA PRO A 435 -36.43 18.79 4.36
C PRO A 435 -36.48 19.65 5.62
N ALA A 436 -36.56 20.98 5.50
CA ALA A 436 -36.63 21.88 6.65
C ALA A 436 -38.01 21.84 7.35
N SER A 437 -39.05 21.43 6.61
CA SER A 437 -40.44 21.48 7.06
C SER A 437 -40.78 20.40 8.08
N THR A 438 -41.60 20.75 9.06
CA THR A 438 -42.13 19.81 10.08
C THR A 438 -43.66 19.70 9.99
N PRO A 439 -44.27 18.58 10.42
CA PRO A 439 -45.73 18.41 10.39
C PRO A 439 -46.52 19.43 11.21
N SER A 440 -45.91 20.10 12.19
CA SER A 440 -46.52 21.16 12.99
C SER A 440 -46.35 22.57 12.39
N GLY A 441 -45.79 22.70 11.19
CA GLY A 441 -45.50 23.99 10.54
C GLY A 441 -44.42 24.83 11.22
N GLY A 442 -43.79 24.32 12.28
CA GLY A 442 -42.83 25.05 13.10
C GLY A 442 -41.41 25.02 12.55
N CYS A 443 -40.68 26.11 12.76
CA CYS A 443 -39.27 26.24 12.40
C CYS A 443 -38.38 25.27 13.21
N SER A 444 -37.79 24.29 12.52
CA SER A 444 -36.77 23.40 13.07
C SER A 444 -35.40 24.07 13.11
N ARG A 445 -35.18 25.02 14.04
CA ARG A 445 -33.84 25.60 14.23
C ARG A 445 -32.83 24.53 14.63
N THR A 446 -31.75 24.47 13.86
CA THR A 446 -30.53 23.68 14.02
C THR A 446 -29.31 24.59 13.87
N VAL A 447 -28.10 24.08 14.06
CA VAL A 447 -26.87 24.83 13.72
C VAL A 447 -26.69 25.09 12.22
N TRP A 448 -27.41 24.36 11.36
CA TRP A 448 -27.46 24.58 9.90
C TRP A 448 -28.62 25.49 9.47
N SER A 449 -29.41 26.07 10.39
CA SER A 449 -30.56 26.90 10.02
C SER A 449 -30.19 28.37 9.80
N SER A 450 -30.73 28.99 8.75
CA SER A 450 -30.69 30.44 8.53
C SER A 450 -31.48 31.19 9.61
N SER A 451 -31.26 32.51 9.72
CA SER A 451 -32.10 33.38 10.55
C SER A 451 -33.58 33.32 10.12
N ALA A 452 -33.84 33.18 8.82
CA ALA A 452 -35.14 33.00 8.19
C ALA A 452 -35.69 31.55 8.24
N CYS A 453 -35.04 30.65 8.98
CA CYS A 453 -35.44 29.26 9.21
C CYS A 453 -35.28 28.28 8.04
N ASP A 454 -34.63 28.67 6.94
CA ASP A 454 -34.18 27.74 5.90
C ASP A 454 -33.12 26.79 6.47
N LEU A 455 -33.16 25.51 6.10
CA LEU A 455 -32.09 24.57 6.45
C LEU A 455 -31.01 24.61 5.36
N ASN A 456 -29.75 24.83 5.73
CA ASN A 456 -28.60 24.71 4.84
C ASN A 456 -28.15 23.24 4.74
N TRP A 457 -28.86 22.47 3.91
CA TRP A 457 -28.56 21.06 3.63
C TRP A 457 -27.85 20.88 2.29
N THR A 458 -27.04 19.82 2.18
CA THR A 458 -26.30 19.45 0.97
C THR A 458 -26.89 18.21 0.32
N PHE A 459 -27.25 17.22 1.14
CA PHE A 459 -28.01 16.04 0.75
C PHE A 459 -29.27 15.91 1.61
N TRP A 460 -30.31 15.28 1.08
CA TRP A 460 -31.55 14.99 1.80
C TRP A 460 -32.05 13.58 1.47
N GLN A 461 -32.14 12.74 2.50
CA GLN A 461 -32.82 11.44 2.44
C GLN A 461 -34.31 11.68 2.66
N TYR A 462 -35.09 11.50 1.59
CA TYR A 462 -36.50 11.90 1.54
C TYR A 462 -37.47 10.72 1.71
N THR A 463 -36.99 9.49 1.60
CA THR A 463 -37.77 8.29 1.92
C THR A 463 -36.88 7.08 2.21
N ASP A 464 -37.33 6.26 3.16
CA ASP A 464 -36.90 4.90 3.52
C ASP A 464 -37.57 3.80 2.66
N ARG A 465 -38.42 4.18 1.70
CA ARG A 465 -39.40 3.30 1.03
C ARG A 465 -39.37 3.43 -0.49
N GLY A 466 -38.23 3.75 -1.08
CA GLY A 466 -38.01 3.62 -2.51
C GLY A 466 -38.20 2.18 -2.98
N ASP A 467 -38.76 2.00 -4.18
CA ASP A 467 -38.91 0.69 -4.84
C ASP A 467 -37.53 0.15 -5.24
N GLY A 468 -36.88 -0.63 -4.37
CA GLY A 468 -35.55 -1.19 -4.60
C GLY A 468 -35.41 -1.93 -5.95
N PRO A 469 -36.33 -2.84 -6.31
CA PRO A 469 -36.38 -3.49 -7.62
C PRO A 469 -36.27 -2.55 -8.82
N ARG A 470 -36.87 -1.34 -8.79
CA ARG A 470 -36.71 -0.32 -9.86
C ARG A 470 -35.26 0.11 -10.03
N TYR A 471 -34.53 0.26 -8.92
CA TYR A 471 -33.14 0.73 -8.89
C TYR A 471 -32.10 -0.39 -8.88
N GLY A 472 -32.50 -1.65 -9.11
CA GLY A 472 -31.56 -2.78 -9.21
C GLY A 472 -31.20 -3.45 -7.88
N ILE A 473 -31.92 -3.13 -6.80
CA ILE A 473 -31.88 -3.92 -5.56
C ILE A 473 -32.69 -5.21 -5.78
N PRO A 474 -32.21 -6.40 -5.35
CA PRO A 474 -32.90 -7.68 -5.54
C PRO A 474 -34.37 -7.71 -5.08
N ARG A 475 -34.67 -7.13 -3.91
CA ARG A 475 -36.02 -6.93 -3.35
C ARG A 475 -35.99 -6.00 -2.15
N GLY A 476 -37.14 -5.43 -1.79
CA GLY A 476 -37.31 -4.61 -0.59
C GLY A 476 -37.21 -3.10 -0.84
N GLY A 477 -37.18 -2.33 0.24
CA GLY A 477 -37.05 -0.88 0.21
C GLY A 477 -35.63 -0.41 -0.12
N LEU A 478 -35.54 0.84 -0.58
CA LEU A 478 -34.29 1.55 -0.82
C LEU A 478 -34.40 2.98 -0.32
N ASP A 479 -33.36 3.43 0.37
CA ASP A 479 -33.21 4.79 0.84
C ASP A 479 -32.86 5.71 -0.33
N LEU A 480 -33.66 6.75 -0.56
CA LEU A 480 -33.52 7.66 -1.71
C LEU A 480 -33.17 9.07 -1.28
N ASN A 481 -32.21 9.65 -2.01
CA ASN A 481 -31.58 10.91 -1.69
C ASN A 481 -31.70 11.94 -2.81
N VAL A 482 -31.62 13.22 -2.46
CA VAL A 482 -31.36 14.30 -3.43
C VAL A 482 -30.21 15.19 -3.00
N PHE A 483 -29.47 15.72 -3.97
CA PHE A 483 -28.46 16.75 -3.77
C PHE A 483 -29.05 18.15 -4.00
N ALA A 484 -28.67 19.12 -3.17
CA ALA A 484 -29.25 20.47 -3.18
C ALA A 484 -28.86 21.33 -4.39
N PHE A 485 -27.63 21.18 -4.89
CA PHE A 485 -26.98 22.14 -5.79
C PHE A 485 -26.82 21.61 -7.23
N SER A 486 -26.07 22.33 -8.09
CA SER A 486 -25.91 21.95 -9.50
C SER A 486 -24.98 20.75 -9.70
N SER A 487 -25.04 20.14 -10.89
CA SER A 487 -24.12 19.06 -11.27
C SER A 487 -22.65 19.48 -11.23
N ASN A 488 -22.33 20.77 -11.39
CA ASN A 488 -20.96 21.27 -11.34
C ASN A 488 -20.42 21.25 -9.90
N GLU A 489 -21.25 21.58 -8.92
CA GLU A 489 -20.89 21.53 -7.50
C GLU A 489 -20.77 20.08 -7.02
N LEU A 490 -21.63 19.17 -7.49
CA LEU A 490 -21.53 17.74 -7.20
C LEU A 490 -20.23 17.12 -7.78
N LEU A 491 -19.86 17.50 -9.01
CA LEU A 491 -18.59 17.09 -9.63
C LEU A 491 -17.38 17.63 -8.86
N SER A 492 -17.39 18.92 -8.47
CA SER A 492 -16.34 19.56 -7.69
C SER A 492 -16.16 18.90 -6.31
N MET A 493 -17.28 18.58 -5.62
CA MET A 493 -17.30 17.84 -4.36
C MET A 493 -16.61 16.47 -4.51
N ALA A 494 -16.94 15.77 -5.60
CA ALA A 494 -16.34 14.50 -6.00
C ALA A 494 -14.91 14.61 -6.61
N GLY A 495 -14.34 15.82 -6.72
CA GLY A 495 -12.97 16.03 -7.21
C GLY A 495 -12.76 15.87 -8.72
N TYR A 496 -13.78 16.13 -9.54
CA TYR A 496 -13.68 16.14 -11.02
C TYR A 496 -13.38 17.51 -11.62
#